data_AF-A0ABD2ADZ3-F1
#
_entry.id   AF-A0ABD2ADZ3-F1
#
_cell.length_a   1.000
_cell.length_b   1.000
_cell.length_c   1.000
_cell.angle_alpha   90.00
_cell.angle_beta   90.00
_cell.angle_gamma   90.00
#
_symmetry.space_group_name_H-M   'P 1'
#
loop_
_entity.id
_entity.type
_entity.pdbx_description
1 polymer ?
#
loop_
_entity_poly.entity_id
_entity_poly.type
_entity_poly.pdbx_seq_one_letter_code
_entity_poly.pdbx_strand_id
1 'polypeptide(L)'
;MQDQILFSEIYGNEEENIYVRSKDHSSIINLQTGSKNTKPLLSGILSIIKDVFLPQGFPDSVHPDYIPYQIWDTVQAFASTIMGTLTTHSIMQGVGVGESTATPLAAAITWILKDGTGMVGRIIFAWWNGTDLDGQCKKWRLFADILNDVAMGMELLIPYFSAHSMAVLCTSTAMKSIVGVAGGATRAALTQHQALQNNLADVSAKDGSQETCVNLVASFVGIFILSYIYDGRYLLELYVFLVAVHLYANYSAVKALRLNTLNEDRLALLVKYYLIHETVLDAAEINRKESVFLLGKPTKDICGFHIKLGVSLSYIFKRNGNNVSKCTEGFLKDFQHKEYLIFVDIKEKIIFVVLKKNIQQHEILKAYFHACLCGILTSMLQQLPIELLLTTDTCKPSFPLIRIYLLYKKHDSLQYHNSLPSVETAFCDTNTIIEKEYQTFVKHLDDKGM
;
A
#
# COMPACT_ATOMS: atom_id res chain seq x y z
N MET A 1 44.42 -3.65 -41.94
CA MET A 1 44.26 -2.92 -40.68
C MET A 1 42.83 -3.12 -40.22
N GLN A 2 42.65 -3.77 -39.08
CA GLN A 2 41.34 -3.88 -38.43
C GLN A 2 40.94 -2.49 -37.96
N ASP A 3 39.74 -2.08 -38.34
CA ASP A 3 39.11 -0.87 -37.86
C ASP A 3 39.03 -0.92 -36.32
N GLN A 4 39.73 -0.03 -35.62
CA GLN A 4 39.78 -0.02 -34.16
C GLN A 4 38.46 0.55 -33.63
N ILE A 5 37.66 -0.31 -32.98
CA ILE A 5 36.46 0.10 -32.24
C ILE A 5 36.93 0.99 -31.07
N LEU A 6 36.44 2.22 -31.03
CA LEU A 6 36.77 3.19 -29.98
C LEU A 6 35.76 3.13 -28.84
N PHE A 7 34.47 2.99 -29.18
CA PHE A 7 33.38 3.04 -28.22
C PHE A 7 32.14 2.40 -28.84
N SER A 8 31.36 1.69 -28.04
CA SER A 8 30.03 1.20 -28.42
C SER A 8 29.02 1.76 -27.42
N GLU A 9 27.94 2.34 -27.92
CA GLU A 9 26.82 2.78 -27.09
C GLU A 9 25.54 2.10 -27.53
N ILE A 10 24.64 1.93 -26.58
CA ILE A 10 23.26 1.56 -26.83
C ILE A 10 22.43 2.65 -26.16
N TYR A 11 21.69 3.42 -26.96
CA TYR A 11 20.85 4.50 -26.46
C TYR A 11 19.41 4.35 -27.00
N GLY A 12 18.44 4.22 -26.09
CA GLY A 12 17.04 4.00 -26.47
C GLY A 12 16.76 2.59 -26.97
N ASN A 13 16.41 2.46 -28.26
CA ASN A 13 15.76 1.30 -28.90
C ASN A 13 16.66 0.07 -29.14
N GLU A 14 17.60 -0.21 -28.23
CA GLU A 14 18.55 -1.34 -28.35
C GLU A 14 19.42 -1.28 -29.62
N GLU A 15 19.52 -0.13 -30.30
CA GLU A 15 20.39 0.03 -31.46
C GLU A 15 21.81 0.31 -30.98
N GLU A 16 22.73 -0.63 -31.24
CA GLU A 16 24.14 -0.51 -30.93
C GLU A 16 24.83 0.38 -31.98
N ASN A 17 25.21 1.58 -31.54
CA ASN A 17 26.04 2.51 -32.30
C ASN A 17 27.51 2.22 -31.98
N ILE A 18 28.28 1.82 -32.98
CA ILE A 18 29.71 1.52 -32.82
C ILE A 18 30.51 2.67 -33.43
N TYR A 19 31.28 3.36 -32.60
CA TYR A 19 32.17 4.42 -33.02
C TYR A 19 33.55 3.87 -33.35
N VAL A 20 33.94 4.05 -34.61
CA VAL A 20 35.20 3.53 -35.16
C VAL A 20 36.06 4.69 -35.66
N ARG A 21 37.38 4.57 -35.51
CA ARG A 21 38.33 5.56 -36.05
C ARG A 21 38.41 5.44 -37.58
N SER A 22 38.20 6.57 -38.28
CA SER A 22 38.38 6.64 -39.73
C SER A 22 39.81 6.30 -40.14
N LYS A 23 39.99 5.73 -41.35
CA LYS A 23 41.28 5.33 -41.92
C LYS A 23 42.26 6.50 -42.07
N ASP A 24 41.75 7.72 -42.18
CA ASP A 24 42.56 8.94 -42.29
C ASP A 24 42.96 9.53 -40.93
N HIS A 25 42.66 8.83 -39.82
CA HIS A 25 42.90 9.23 -38.43
C HIS A 25 42.32 10.59 -38.00
N SER A 26 41.54 11.26 -38.85
CA SER A 26 41.05 12.62 -38.66
C SER A 26 39.60 12.71 -38.19
N SER A 27 38.83 11.61 -38.20
CA SER A 27 37.41 11.60 -37.85
C SER A 27 36.95 10.30 -37.17
N ILE A 28 35.90 10.41 -36.36
CA ILE A 28 35.19 9.28 -35.75
C ILE A 28 33.94 9.00 -36.60
N ILE A 29 33.76 7.76 -37.02
CA ILE A 29 32.61 7.31 -37.83
C ILE A 29 31.68 6.51 -36.92
N ASN A 30 30.40 6.88 -36.88
CA ASN A 30 29.37 6.04 -36.28
C ASN A 30 28.96 4.97 -37.31
N LEU A 31 29.35 3.73 -37.03
CA LEU A 31 28.79 2.55 -37.67
C LEU A 31 27.57 2.15 -36.87
N GLN A 32 26.39 2.58 -37.33
CA GLN A 32 25.15 1.96 -36.87
C GLN A 32 25.22 0.49 -37.25
N THR A 33 25.14 -0.41 -36.27
CA THR A 33 25.04 -1.86 -36.50
C THR A 33 23.63 -2.22 -36.97
N GLY A 34 23.06 -1.39 -37.83
CA GLY A 34 21.83 -1.67 -38.55
C GLY A 34 22.16 -2.63 -39.67
N SER A 35 22.03 -3.93 -39.40
CA SER A 35 21.70 -4.85 -40.48
C SER A 35 20.54 -4.22 -41.26
N LYS A 36 20.75 -3.89 -42.54
CA LYS A 36 19.67 -3.60 -43.50
C LYS A 36 18.81 -4.86 -43.76
N ASN A 37 18.63 -5.71 -42.77
CA ASN A 37 17.48 -6.59 -42.71
C ASN A 37 16.30 -5.67 -42.47
N THR A 38 15.43 -5.57 -43.48
CA THR A 38 14.07 -5.09 -43.31
C THR A 38 13.48 -5.78 -42.08
N LYS A 39 13.54 -5.11 -40.93
CA LYS A 39 12.82 -5.51 -39.72
C LYS A 39 11.38 -5.74 -40.22
N PRO A 40 10.81 -6.96 -40.15
CA PRO A 40 9.45 -7.19 -40.62
C PRO A 40 8.55 -6.14 -39.99
N LEU A 41 7.57 -5.59 -40.72
CA LEU A 41 6.71 -4.49 -40.28
C LEU A 41 6.25 -4.68 -38.81
N LEU A 42 5.95 -5.92 -38.43
CA LEU A 42 5.60 -6.36 -37.07
C LEU A 42 6.67 -6.04 -36.00
N SER A 43 7.95 -6.24 -36.28
CA SER A 43 9.05 -5.91 -35.35
C SER A 43 9.27 -4.40 -35.21
N GLY A 44 9.02 -3.62 -36.28
CA GLY A 44 9.03 -2.15 -36.19
C GLY A 44 7.86 -1.63 -35.37
N ILE A 45 6.66 -2.19 -35.59
CA ILE A 45 5.46 -1.87 -34.78
C ILE A 45 5.68 -2.26 -33.33
N LEU A 46 6.24 -3.44 -33.06
CA LEU A 46 6.51 -3.91 -31.70
C LEU A 46 7.51 -3.01 -30.97
N SER A 47 8.56 -2.54 -31.67
CA SER A 47 9.49 -1.55 -31.13
C SER A 47 8.76 -0.27 -30.73
N ILE A 48 7.93 0.28 -31.63
CA ILE A 48 7.17 1.51 -31.34
C ILE A 48 6.22 1.30 -30.16
N ILE A 49 5.54 0.16 -30.08
CA ILE A 49 4.66 -0.18 -28.94
C ILE A 49 5.47 -0.25 -27.64
N LYS A 50 6.64 -0.90 -27.67
CA LYS A 50 7.55 -0.97 -26.53
C LYS A 50 7.96 0.44 -26.09
N ASP A 51 8.36 1.29 -27.04
CA ASP A 51 8.84 2.64 -26.76
C ASP A 51 7.74 3.57 -26.27
N VAL A 52 6.50 3.39 -26.72
CA VAL A 52 5.36 4.20 -26.31
C VAL A 52 4.89 3.82 -24.90
N PHE A 53 4.81 2.51 -24.61
CA PHE A 53 4.14 2.02 -23.41
C PHE A 53 5.08 1.55 -22.30
N LEU A 54 6.32 1.19 -22.59
CA LEU A 54 7.26 0.74 -21.56
C LEU A 54 8.31 1.80 -21.23
N PRO A 55 8.81 1.83 -19.97
CA PRO A 55 9.90 2.72 -19.59
C PRO A 55 11.21 2.43 -20.35
N GLN A 56 12.03 3.46 -20.54
CA GLN A 56 13.37 3.32 -21.08
C GLN A 56 14.21 2.40 -20.22
N GLY A 57 15.00 1.52 -20.85
CA GLY A 57 15.79 0.50 -20.15
C GLY A 57 14.98 -0.69 -19.64
N PHE A 58 13.71 -0.83 -20.04
CA PHE A 58 12.92 -2.02 -19.71
C PHE A 58 13.57 -3.30 -20.28
N PRO A 59 13.66 -4.40 -19.51
CA PRO A 59 13.02 -4.61 -18.20
C PRO A 59 13.83 -4.16 -16.98
N ASP A 60 15.11 -3.86 -17.12
CA ASP A 60 16.03 -3.66 -15.98
C ASP A 60 15.84 -2.31 -15.27
N SER A 61 15.10 -1.38 -15.87
CA SER A 61 14.81 -0.06 -15.30
C SER A 61 13.61 -0.03 -14.35
N VAL A 62 12.84 -1.12 -14.27
CA VAL A 62 11.65 -1.22 -13.44
C VAL A 62 11.69 -2.42 -12.50
N HIS A 63 10.95 -2.32 -11.40
CA HIS A 63 10.85 -3.41 -10.44
C HIS A 63 10.18 -4.66 -11.06
N PRO A 64 10.59 -5.90 -10.71
CA PRO A 64 10.05 -7.14 -11.32
C PRO A 64 8.55 -7.38 -11.15
N ASP A 65 7.88 -6.65 -10.25
CA ASP A 65 6.42 -6.70 -10.08
C ASP A 65 5.66 -5.77 -11.05
N TYR A 66 6.36 -4.93 -11.82
CA TYR A 66 5.76 -3.96 -12.75
C TYR A 66 4.81 -4.63 -13.75
N ILE A 67 5.30 -5.61 -14.54
CA ILE A 67 4.46 -6.26 -15.57
C ILE A 67 3.28 -7.03 -14.96
N PRO A 68 3.47 -7.91 -13.95
CA PRO A 68 2.36 -8.57 -13.29
C PRO A 68 1.30 -7.60 -12.77
N TYR A 69 1.72 -6.47 -12.20
CA TYR A 69 0.82 -5.42 -11.74
C TYR A 69 0.07 -4.75 -12.91
N GLN A 70 0.79 -4.30 -13.95
CA GLN A 70 0.24 -3.56 -15.09
C GLN A 70 -0.79 -4.36 -15.89
N ILE A 71 -0.62 -5.68 -16.00
CA ILE A 71 -1.61 -6.57 -16.65
C ILE A 71 -2.96 -6.48 -15.92
N TRP A 72 -2.95 -6.60 -14.59
CA TRP A 72 -4.16 -6.55 -13.80
C TRP A 72 -4.74 -5.14 -13.69
N ASP A 73 -3.88 -4.12 -13.55
CA ASP A 73 -4.29 -2.72 -13.55
C ASP A 73 -4.96 -2.32 -14.88
N THR A 74 -4.47 -2.85 -16.01
CA THR A 74 -5.12 -2.69 -17.33
C THR A 74 -6.51 -3.32 -17.38
N VAL A 75 -6.69 -4.55 -16.90
CA VAL A 75 -8.01 -5.20 -16.84
C VAL A 75 -8.95 -4.42 -15.93
N GLN A 76 -8.44 -3.94 -14.80
CA GLN A 76 -9.16 -3.10 -13.86
C GLN A 76 -9.63 -1.79 -14.51
N ALA A 77 -8.72 -1.03 -15.13
CA ALA A 77 -9.01 0.25 -15.78
C ALA A 77 -10.03 0.08 -16.93
N PHE A 78 -9.92 -1.00 -17.69
CA PHE A 78 -10.88 -1.34 -18.75
C PHE A 78 -12.29 -1.54 -18.20
N ALA A 79 -12.45 -2.37 -17.16
CA ALA A 79 -13.75 -2.61 -16.53
C ALA A 79 -14.33 -1.34 -15.89
N SER A 80 -13.51 -0.59 -15.16
CA SER A 80 -13.90 0.66 -14.50
C SER A 80 -14.37 1.72 -15.50
N THR A 81 -13.69 1.83 -16.65
CA THR A 81 -14.09 2.79 -17.70
C THR A 81 -15.41 2.44 -18.37
N ILE A 82 -15.67 1.16 -18.62
CA ILE A 82 -16.99 0.73 -19.13
C ILE A 82 -18.05 1.08 -18.09
N MET A 83 -17.88 0.69 -16.83
CA MET A 83 -18.80 1.06 -15.74
C MET A 83 -19.03 2.58 -15.70
N GLY A 84 -17.96 3.38 -15.83
CA GLY A 84 -18.04 4.84 -15.83
C GLY A 84 -18.87 5.40 -16.97
N THR A 85 -18.83 4.75 -18.13
CA THR A 85 -19.66 5.10 -19.28
C THR A 85 -21.14 4.80 -19.00
N LEU A 86 -21.46 3.63 -18.44
CA LEU A 86 -22.84 3.24 -18.07
C LEU A 86 -23.42 4.17 -17.00
N THR A 87 -22.60 4.49 -16.00
CA THR A 87 -22.97 5.39 -14.91
C THR A 87 -23.16 6.83 -15.40
N THR A 88 -22.29 7.33 -16.29
CA THR A 88 -22.44 8.65 -16.91
C THR A 88 -23.76 8.74 -17.68
N HIS A 89 -24.10 7.72 -18.47
CA HIS A 89 -25.38 7.65 -19.17
C HIS A 89 -26.57 7.74 -18.19
N SER A 90 -26.51 6.98 -17.09
CA SER A 90 -27.57 6.94 -16.07
C SER A 90 -27.70 8.27 -15.31
N ILE A 91 -26.59 8.96 -15.03
CA ILE A 91 -26.62 10.32 -14.46
C ILE A 91 -27.32 11.27 -15.42
N MET A 92 -26.94 11.26 -16.71
CA MET A 92 -27.52 12.17 -17.71
C MET A 92 -29.03 11.94 -17.86
N GLN A 93 -29.45 10.69 -17.93
CA GLN A 93 -30.87 10.32 -17.92
C GLN A 93 -31.56 10.79 -16.63
N GLY A 94 -30.94 10.56 -15.48
CA GLY A 94 -31.50 10.85 -14.17
C GLY A 94 -31.66 12.34 -13.83
N VAL A 95 -30.82 13.21 -14.40
CA VAL A 95 -30.94 14.67 -14.25
C VAL A 95 -31.78 15.33 -15.36
N GLY A 96 -32.40 14.53 -16.22
CA GLY A 96 -33.32 14.99 -17.25
C GLY A 96 -32.63 15.59 -18.49
N VAL A 97 -31.37 15.23 -18.78
CA VAL A 97 -30.73 15.67 -20.03
C VAL A 97 -31.51 15.10 -21.21
N GLY A 98 -32.09 16.00 -22.02
CA GLY A 98 -32.95 15.66 -23.15
C GLY A 98 -34.44 15.91 -22.90
N GLU A 99 -34.85 16.25 -21.67
CA GLU A 99 -36.23 16.63 -21.35
C GLU A 99 -36.50 18.11 -21.67
N SER A 100 -37.69 18.43 -22.18
CA SER A 100 -38.09 19.80 -22.50
C SER A 100 -38.20 20.73 -21.28
N THR A 101 -38.29 20.16 -20.08
CA THR A 101 -38.40 20.87 -18.80
C THR A 101 -37.04 21.13 -18.14
N ALA A 102 -35.96 20.50 -18.60
CA ALA A 102 -34.62 20.68 -18.04
C ALA A 102 -34.01 22.01 -18.51
N THR A 103 -33.46 22.80 -17.57
CA THR A 103 -32.81 24.08 -17.89
C THR A 103 -31.30 24.01 -17.74
N PRO A 104 -30.52 24.71 -18.59
CA PRO A 104 -29.07 24.79 -18.44
C PRO A 104 -28.62 25.31 -17.07
N LEU A 105 -29.40 26.23 -16.46
CA LEU A 105 -29.10 26.76 -15.13
C LEU A 105 -29.24 25.70 -14.04
N ALA A 106 -30.31 24.90 -14.06
CA ALA A 106 -30.50 23.82 -13.09
C ALA A 106 -29.40 22.75 -13.21
N ALA A 107 -28.98 22.42 -14.44
CA ALA A 107 -27.84 21.54 -14.68
C ALA A 107 -26.55 22.14 -14.09
N ALA A 108 -26.26 23.41 -14.37
CA ALA A 108 -25.07 24.09 -13.84
C ALA A 108 -25.03 24.11 -12.30
N ILE A 109 -26.17 24.39 -11.64
CA ILE A 109 -26.29 24.32 -10.17
C ILE A 109 -25.98 22.90 -9.66
N THR A 110 -26.51 21.88 -10.34
CA THR A 110 -26.27 20.47 -9.98
C THR A 110 -24.80 20.10 -10.05
N TRP A 111 -24.11 20.48 -11.14
CA TRP A 111 -22.67 20.23 -11.29
C TRP A 111 -21.84 20.98 -10.24
N ILE A 112 -22.14 22.27 -9.99
CA ILE A 112 -21.41 23.05 -8.99
C ILE A 112 -21.59 22.47 -7.58
N LEU A 113 -22.81 22.09 -7.19
CA LEU A 113 -23.06 21.53 -5.85
C LEU A 113 -22.41 20.16 -5.67
N LYS A 114 -22.56 19.28 -6.67
CA LYS A 114 -21.92 17.96 -6.71
C LYS A 114 -20.40 18.07 -6.62
N ASP A 115 -19.79 18.82 -7.53
CA ASP A 115 -18.33 18.94 -7.64
C ASP A 115 -17.76 19.73 -6.46
N GLY A 116 -18.45 20.77 -6.00
CA GLY A 116 -18.09 21.52 -4.79
C GLY A 116 -18.07 20.63 -3.55
N THR A 117 -19.07 19.76 -3.37
CA THR A 117 -19.08 18.77 -2.30
C THR A 117 -17.88 17.83 -2.41
N GLY A 118 -17.58 17.37 -3.63
CA GLY A 118 -16.39 16.57 -3.92
C GLY A 118 -15.09 17.28 -3.53
N MET A 119 -14.91 18.54 -3.90
CA MET A 119 -13.72 19.33 -3.59
C MET A 119 -13.52 19.49 -2.08
N VAL A 120 -14.58 19.80 -1.33
CA VAL A 120 -14.53 19.88 0.14
C VAL A 120 -14.17 18.53 0.75
N GLY A 121 -14.81 17.45 0.30
CA GLY A 121 -14.52 16.08 0.78
C GLY A 121 -13.07 15.67 0.55
N ARG A 122 -12.50 16.03 -0.61
CA ARG A 122 -11.09 15.79 -0.96
C ARG A 122 -10.14 16.45 0.04
N ILE A 123 -10.38 17.73 0.36
CA ILE A 123 -9.53 18.50 1.29
C ILE A 123 -9.61 17.92 2.70
N ILE A 124 -10.83 17.63 3.18
CA ILE A 124 -11.05 17.06 4.51
C ILE A 124 -10.37 15.69 4.64
N PHE A 125 -10.54 14.82 3.64
CA PHE A 125 -9.94 13.48 3.67
C PHE A 125 -8.41 13.52 3.61
N ALA A 126 -7.84 14.38 2.76
CA ALA A 126 -6.39 14.57 2.69
C ALA A 126 -5.82 15.07 4.03
N TRP A 127 -6.51 15.99 4.71
CA TRP A 127 -6.12 16.45 6.04
C TRP A 127 -6.25 15.34 7.11
N TRP A 128 -7.29 14.52 7.04
CA TRP A 128 -7.58 13.53 8.08
C TRP A 128 -6.70 12.28 7.99
N ASN A 129 -6.42 11.79 6.77
CA ASN A 129 -5.83 10.47 6.56
C ASN A 129 -4.58 10.48 5.66
N GLY A 130 -4.08 11.65 5.25
CA GLY A 130 -2.99 11.75 4.27
C GLY A 130 -1.69 11.03 4.65
N THR A 131 -1.38 10.89 5.94
CA THR A 131 -0.11 10.29 6.43
C THR A 131 -0.05 8.77 6.34
N ASP A 132 -1.19 8.10 6.16
CA ASP A 132 -1.30 6.64 6.26
C ASP A 132 -1.50 5.96 4.90
N LEU A 133 -1.65 6.76 3.83
CA LEU A 133 -2.02 6.28 2.49
C LEU A 133 -0.90 5.47 1.83
N ASP A 134 0.34 5.95 1.92
CA ASP A 134 1.52 5.28 1.36
C ASP A 134 1.98 4.10 2.22
N GLY A 135 1.84 4.19 3.55
CA GLY A 135 2.17 3.11 4.48
C GLY A 135 1.34 1.83 4.26
N GLN A 136 0.06 1.96 3.89
CA GLN A 136 -0.86 0.83 3.68
C GLN A 136 -1.37 0.77 2.23
N CYS A 137 -0.47 0.99 1.26
CA CYS A 137 -0.80 1.12 -0.17
C CYS A 137 -1.79 0.08 -0.70
N LYS A 138 -1.53 -1.22 -0.46
CA LYS A 138 -2.37 -2.30 -0.99
C LYS A 138 -3.80 -2.25 -0.45
N LYS A 139 -3.95 -1.94 0.84
CA LYS A 139 -5.25 -1.85 1.49
C LYS A 139 -6.04 -0.66 0.97
N TRP A 140 -5.39 0.49 0.82
CA TRP A 140 -6.02 1.69 0.29
C TRP A 140 -6.42 1.55 -1.18
N ARG A 141 -5.62 0.88 -2.00
CA ARG A 141 -6.00 0.58 -3.39
C ARG A 141 -7.27 -0.27 -3.48
N LEU A 142 -7.33 -1.38 -2.75
CA LEU A 142 -8.52 -2.25 -2.80
C LEU A 142 -9.75 -1.56 -2.20
N PHE A 143 -9.58 -0.83 -1.09
CA PHE A 143 -10.67 -0.10 -0.47
C PHE A 143 -11.20 1.04 -1.34
N ALA A 144 -10.31 1.81 -1.97
CA ALA A 144 -10.70 2.90 -2.86
C ALA A 144 -11.56 2.39 -4.01
N ASP A 145 -11.21 1.24 -4.61
CA ASP A 145 -11.99 0.67 -5.71
C ASP A 145 -13.33 0.09 -5.25
N ILE A 146 -13.41 -0.53 -4.07
CA ILE A 146 -14.69 -0.91 -3.47
C ILE A 146 -15.57 0.32 -3.27
N LEU A 147 -15.01 1.41 -2.73
CA LEU A 147 -15.74 2.65 -2.49
C LEU A 147 -16.19 3.31 -3.80
N ASN A 148 -15.36 3.24 -4.85
CA ASN A 148 -15.68 3.71 -6.18
C ASN A 148 -16.86 2.95 -6.79
N ASP A 149 -16.85 1.62 -6.69
CA ASP A 149 -17.91 0.76 -7.23
C ASP A 149 -19.23 0.96 -6.48
N VAL A 150 -19.20 1.24 -5.18
CA VAL A 150 -20.41 1.64 -4.45
C VAL A 150 -20.92 3.00 -4.96
N ALA A 151 -20.03 3.99 -5.13
CA ALA A 151 -20.40 5.32 -5.61
C ALA A 151 -21.01 5.27 -7.03
N MET A 152 -20.39 4.51 -7.93
CA MET A 152 -20.88 4.32 -9.31
C MET A 152 -22.20 3.54 -9.35
N GLY A 153 -22.40 2.59 -8.43
CA GLY A 153 -23.65 1.85 -8.29
C GLY A 153 -24.79 2.74 -7.81
N MET A 154 -24.52 3.64 -6.86
CA MET A 154 -25.49 4.67 -6.44
C MET A 154 -25.90 5.57 -7.61
N GLU A 155 -24.92 6.02 -8.41
CA GLU A 155 -25.17 6.86 -9.59
C GLU A 155 -25.93 6.12 -10.70
N LEU A 156 -25.66 4.83 -10.91
CA LEU A 156 -26.37 3.98 -11.86
C LEU A 156 -27.87 3.86 -11.53
N LEU A 157 -28.23 3.96 -10.25
CA LEU A 157 -29.61 3.85 -9.78
C LEU A 157 -30.38 5.19 -9.80
N ILE A 158 -29.74 6.31 -10.14
CA ILE A 158 -30.40 7.63 -10.17
C ILE A 158 -31.69 7.65 -11.00
N PRO A 159 -31.78 7.03 -12.20
CA PRO A 159 -33.02 7.03 -12.97
C PRO A 159 -34.25 6.50 -12.21
N TYR A 160 -34.06 5.61 -11.24
CA TYR A 160 -35.14 5.05 -10.41
C TYR A 160 -35.54 5.94 -9.22
N PHE A 161 -34.68 6.90 -8.83
CA PHE A 161 -34.87 7.76 -7.66
C PHE A 161 -34.55 9.23 -7.98
N SER A 162 -35.01 9.72 -9.14
CA SER A 162 -34.66 11.04 -9.68
C SER A 162 -34.93 12.22 -8.73
N ALA A 163 -35.95 12.12 -7.87
CA ALA A 163 -36.26 13.11 -6.82
C ALA A 163 -35.12 13.33 -5.81
N HIS A 164 -34.24 12.34 -5.62
CA HIS A 164 -33.11 12.40 -4.70
C HIS A 164 -31.76 12.49 -5.43
N SER A 165 -31.77 12.73 -6.75
CA SER A 165 -30.57 12.76 -7.61
C SER A 165 -29.46 13.65 -7.07
N MET A 166 -29.77 14.87 -6.61
CA MET A 166 -28.79 15.78 -6.03
C MET A 166 -28.06 15.18 -4.81
N ALA A 167 -28.81 14.60 -3.88
CA ALA A 167 -28.23 14.00 -2.68
C ALA A 167 -27.33 12.82 -3.04
N VAL A 168 -27.79 11.95 -3.94
CA VAL A 168 -27.04 10.80 -4.44
C VAL A 168 -25.75 11.25 -5.13
N LEU A 169 -25.82 12.28 -6.00
CA LEU A 169 -24.68 12.84 -6.72
C LEU A 169 -23.65 13.46 -5.75
N CYS A 170 -24.09 14.25 -4.77
CA CYS A 170 -23.20 14.82 -3.77
C CYS A 170 -22.50 13.73 -2.93
N THR A 171 -23.24 12.72 -2.47
CA THR A 171 -22.67 11.61 -1.69
C THR A 171 -21.70 10.77 -2.51
N SER A 172 -22.08 10.34 -3.71
CA SER A 172 -21.21 9.57 -4.60
C SER A 172 -19.95 10.34 -5.01
N THR A 173 -20.05 11.66 -5.20
CA THR A 173 -18.87 12.49 -5.53
C THR A 173 -17.97 12.70 -4.33
N ALA A 174 -18.52 12.84 -3.12
CA ALA A 174 -17.71 12.84 -1.90
C ALA A 174 -16.94 11.52 -1.74
N MET A 175 -17.59 10.38 -2.01
CA MET A 175 -16.93 9.07 -2.04
C MET A 175 -15.83 9.01 -3.10
N LYS A 176 -16.11 9.36 -4.36
CA LYS A 176 -15.12 9.41 -5.44
C LYS A 176 -13.96 10.37 -5.17
N SER A 177 -14.19 11.44 -4.42
CA SER A 177 -13.12 12.32 -3.98
C SER A 177 -12.15 11.65 -3.00
N ILE A 178 -12.67 10.82 -2.07
CA ILE A 178 -11.83 9.98 -1.20
C ILE A 178 -11.03 8.99 -2.06
N VAL A 179 -11.69 8.33 -3.01
CA VAL A 179 -11.06 7.41 -3.97
C VAL A 179 -9.93 8.11 -4.73
N GLY A 180 -10.16 9.33 -5.24
CA GLY A 180 -9.17 10.07 -5.99
C GLY A 180 -7.91 10.42 -5.18
N VAL A 181 -8.06 10.77 -3.89
CA VAL A 181 -6.91 11.04 -3.01
C VAL A 181 -6.15 9.75 -2.70
N ALA A 182 -6.86 8.70 -2.28
CA ALA A 182 -6.24 7.43 -1.93
C ALA A 182 -5.56 6.79 -3.15
N GLY A 183 -6.24 6.76 -4.29
CA GLY A 183 -5.71 6.26 -5.56
C GLY A 183 -4.51 7.07 -6.04
N GLY A 184 -4.56 8.40 -5.98
CA GLY A 184 -3.43 9.27 -6.35
C GLY A 184 -2.20 9.07 -5.47
N ALA A 185 -2.38 9.06 -4.14
CA ALA A 185 -1.29 8.87 -3.19
C ALA A 185 -0.64 7.48 -3.30
N THR A 186 -1.46 6.43 -3.37
CA THR A 186 -0.95 5.06 -3.52
C THR A 186 -0.30 4.83 -4.86
N ARG A 187 -0.83 5.39 -5.96
CA ARG A 187 -0.17 5.34 -7.27
C ARG A 187 1.20 6.00 -7.23
N ALA A 188 1.33 7.19 -6.64
CA ALA A 188 2.61 7.86 -6.51
C ALA A 188 3.65 7.00 -5.75
N ALA A 189 3.23 6.36 -4.66
CA ALA A 189 4.08 5.43 -3.90
C ALA A 189 4.47 4.19 -4.71
N LEU A 190 3.56 3.63 -5.52
CA LEU A 190 3.85 2.49 -6.40
C LEU A 190 4.80 2.87 -7.54
N THR A 191 4.58 4.02 -8.19
CA THR A 191 5.49 4.52 -9.24
C THR A 191 6.89 4.74 -8.67
N GLN A 192 7.01 5.27 -7.45
CA GLN A 192 8.28 5.42 -6.75
C GLN A 192 8.95 4.08 -6.46
N HIS A 193 8.18 3.07 -6.02
CA HIS A 193 8.68 1.71 -5.80
C HIS A 193 9.14 1.04 -7.10
N GLN A 194 8.40 1.26 -8.19
CA GLN A 194 8.67 0.61 -9.48
C GLN A 194 9.86 1.23 -10.23
N ALA A 195 10.24 2.48 -9.94
CA ALA A 195 11.36 3.15 -10.58
C ALA A 195 12.71 2.76 -9.94
N LEU A 196 13.55 2.00 -10.64
CA LEU A 196 14.84 1.53 -10.11
C LEU A 196 16.04 2.40 -10.48
N GLN A 197 15.96 3.16 -11.58
CA GLN A 197 17.12 3.86 -12.17
C GLN A 197 16.94 5.39 -12.16
N ASN A 198 16.36 5.94 -11.08
CA ASN A 198 15.96 7.36 -11.01
C ASN A 198 15.06 7.79 -12.19
N ASN A 199 14.29 6.85 -12.73
CA ASN A 199 13.42 7.00 -13.90
C ASN A 199 11.95 7.23 -13.52
N LEU A 200 11.68 7.81 -12.33
CA LEU A 200 10.33 8.01 -11.79
C LEU A 200 9.38 8.68 -12.78
N ALA A 201 9.83 9.76 -13.42
CA ALA A 201 9.02 10.53 -14.36
C ALA A 201 8.65 9.71 -15.60
N ASP A 202 9.57 8.88 -16.09
CA ASP A 202 9.32 8.01 -17.24
C ASP A 202 8.35 6.89 -16.87
N VAL A 203 8.55 6.20 -15.74
CA VAL A 203 7.61 5.19 -15.24
C VAL A 203 6.20 5.79 -15.09
N SER A 204 6.08 6.98 -14.51
CA SER A 204 4.82 7.71 -14.36
C SER A 204 4.17 8.04 -15.72
N ALA A 205 4.94 8.56 -16.67
CA ALA A 205 4.43 8.93 -17.99
C ALA A 205 3.96 7.70 -18.80
N LYS A 206 4.67 6.58 -18.69
CA LYS A 206 4.33 5.33 -19.37
C LYS A 206 3.11 4.67 -18.78
N ASP A 207 3.03 4.62 -17.45
CA ASP A 207 1.83 4.18 -16.72
C ASP A 207 0.60 5.02 -17.11
N GLY A 208 0.73 6.36 -17.13
CA GLY A 208 -0.35 7.25 -17.59
C GLY A 208 -0.74 7.04 -19.07
N SER A 209 0.21 6.72 -19.93
CA SER A 209 -0.05 6.43 -21.36
C SER A 209 -0.79 5.10 -21.54
N GLN A 210 -0.43 4.06 -20.77
CA GLN A 210 -1.12 2.77 -20.76
C GLN A 210 -2.58 2.96 -20.33
N GLU A 211 -2.81 3.60 -19.19
CA GLU A 211 -4.15 3.89 -18.67
C GLU A 211 -4.99 4.70 -19.68
N THR A 212 -4.42 5.74 -20.29
CA THR A 212 -5.12 6.58 -21.28
C THR A 212 -5.57 5.75 -22.50
N CYS A 213 -4.69 4.88 -23.01
CA CYS A 213 -5.01 4.01 -24.15
C CYS A 213 -6.15 3.04 -23.81
N VAL A 214 -6.06 2.40 -22.64
CA VAL A 214 -7.08 1.46 -22.16
C VAL A 214 -8.43 2.15 -21.98
N ASN A 215 -8.43 3.33 -21.36
CA ASN A 215 -9.64 4.12 -21.14
C ASN A 215 -10.28 4.53 -22.48
N LEU A 216 -9.49 4.89 -23.48
CA LEU A 216 -10.01 5.23 -24.82
C LEU A 216 -10.72 4.04 -25.46
N VAL A 217 -10.07 2.87 -25.49
CA VAL A 217 -10.64 1.64 -26.06
C VAL A 217 -11.90 1.23 -25.30
N ALA A 218 -11.84 1.21 -23.97
CA ALA A 218 -12.96 0.88 -23.10
C ALA A 218 -14.14 1.84 -23.29
N SER A 219 -13.89 3.13 -23.52
CA SER A 219 -14.95 4.12 -23.79
C SER A 219 -15.70 3.80 -25.08
N PHE A 220 -14.99 3.45 -26.16
CA PHE A 220 -15.65 3.01 -27.41
C PHE A 220 -16.48 1.75 -27.22
N VAL A 221 -15.97 0.78 -26.44
CA VAL A 221 -16.70 -0.43 -26.09
C VAL A 221 -17.94 -0.09 -25.25
N GLY A 222 -17.83 0.82 -24.28
CA GLY A 222 -18.95 1.30 -23.47
C GLY A 222 -20.05 1.97 -24.29
N ILE A 223 -19.67 2.83 -25.24
CA ILE A 223 -20.61 3.46 -26.18
C ILE A 223 -21.28 2.41 -27.06
N PHE A 224 -20.51 1.45 -27.58
CA PHE A 224 -21.05 0.34 -28.35
C PHE A 224 -22.09 -0.43 -27.52
N ILE A 225 -21.77 -0.82 -26.29
CA ILE A 225 -22.69 -1.51 -25.38
C ILE A 225 -23.99 -0.71 -25.18
N LEU A 226 -23.90 0.59 -24.85
CA LEU A 226 -25.07 1.45 -24.66
C LEU A 226 -25.91 1.61 -25.93
N SER A 227 -25.33 1.42 -27.11
CA SER A 227 -26.04 1.49 -28.39
C SER A 227 -26.88 0.25 -28.68
N TYR A 228 -26.66 -0.88 -27.98
CA TYR A 228 -27.40 -2.13 -28.19
C TYR A 228 -28.19 -2.59 -26.96
N ILE A 229 -27.82 -2.17 -25.75
CA ILE A 229 -28.51 -2.52 -24.50
C ILE A 229 -29.38 -1.34 -24.04
N TYR A 230 -30.69 -1.48 -24.20
CA TYR A 230 -31.68 -0.47 -23.79
C TYR A 230 -32.40 -0.82 -22.48
N ASP A 231 -32.40 -2.09 -22.07
CA ASP A 231 -33.08 -2.54 -20.85
C ASP A 231 -32.19 -2.29 -19.62
N GLY A 232 -32.73 -1.53 -18.66
CA GLY A 232 -32.05 -1.21 -17.40
C GLY A 232 -31.67 -2.44 -16.57
N ARG A 233 -32.37 -3.57 -16.73
CA ARG A 233 -32.02 -4.82 -16.06
C ARG A 233 -30.70 -5.40 -16.59
N TYR A 234 -30.54 -5.50 -17.91
CA TYR A 234 -29.30 -6.00 -18.50
C TYR A 234 -28.11 -5.08 -18.21
N LEU A 235 -28.36 -3.77 -18.10
CA LEU A 235 -27.36 -2.79 -17.68
C LEU A 235 -26.87 -3.07 -16.24
N LEU A 236 -27.79 -3.35 -15.31
CA LEU A 236 -27.48 -3.70 -13.93
C LEU A 236 -26.74 -5.05 -13.83
N GLU A 237 -27.17 -6.07 -14.58
CA GLU A 237 -26.50 -7.37 -14.62
C GLU A 237 -25.06 -7.24 -15.15
N LEU A 238 -24.86 -6.47 -16.22
CA LEU A 238 -23.54 -6.15 -16.75
C LEU A 238 -22.69 -5.37 -15.75
N TYR A 239 -23.28 -4.38 -15.07
CA TYR A 239 -22.59 -3.61 -14.05
C TYR A 239 -22.06 -4.49 -12.92
N VAL A 240 -22.91 -5.37 -12.36
CA VAL A 240 -22.50 -6.30 -11.30
C VAL A 240 -21.39 -7.24 -11.76
N PHE A 241 -21.46 -7.74 -13.00
CA PHE A 241 -20.38 -8.52 -13.59
C PHE A 241 -19.07 -7.72 -13.69
N LEU A 242 -19.12 -6.48 -14.18
CA LEU A 242 -17.95 -5.62 -14.29
C LEU A 242 -17.36 -5.25 -12.93
N VAL A 243 -18.18 -5.04 -11.89
CA VAL A 243 -17.70 -4.86 -10.50
C VAL A 243 -16.91 -6.09 -10.04
N ALA A 244 -17.40 -7.30 -10.30
CA ALA A 244 -16.68 -8.52 -9.95
C ALA A 244 -15.32 -8.62 -10.68
N VAL A 245 -15.28 -8.29 -11.97
CA VAL A 245 -14.04 -8.24 -12.76
C VAL A 245 -13.09 -7.17 -12.22
N HIS A 246 -13.60 -5.96 -11.95
CA HIS A 246 -12.85 -4.82 -11.45
C HIS A 246 -12.17 -5.13 -10.11
N LEU A 247 -12.93 -5.64 -9.13
CA LEU A 247 -12.40 -5.96 -7.80
C LEU A 247 -11.44 -7.17 -7.83
N TYR A 248 -11.73 -8.18 -8.66
CA TYR A 248 -10.82 -9.31 -8.82
C TYR A 248 -9.49 -8.89 -9.47
N ALA A 249 -9.55 -8.01 -10.47
CA ALA A 249 -8.38 -7.44 -11.12
C ALA A 249 -7.56 -6.60 -10.12
N ASN A 250 -8.19 -5.70 -9.36
CA ASN A 250 -7.48 -4.94 -8.31
C ASN A 250 -6.83 -5.88 -7.29
N TYR A 251 -7.58 -6.85 -6.76
CA TYR A 251 -7.05 -7.84 -5.81
C TYR A 251 -5.80 -8.51 -6.37
N SER A 252 -5.86 -8.97 -7.63
CA SER A 252 -4.74 -9.64 -8.29
C SER A 252 -3.56 -8.69 -8.51
N ALA A 253 -3.81 -7.42 -8.88
CA ALA A 253 -2.79 -6.39 -9.04
C ALA A 253 -2.05 -6.15 -7.71
N VAL A 254 -2.78 -5.89 -6.62
CA VAL A 254 -2.16 -5.60 -5.32
C VAL A 254 -1.44 -6.82 -4.73
N LYS A 255 -1.89 -8.05 -5.02
CA LYS A 255 -1.19 -9.29 -4.62
C LYS A 255 0.06 -9.57 -5.45
N ALA A 256 0.18 -9.01 -6.66
CA ALA A 256 1.37 -9.13 -7.49
C ALA A 256 2.54 -8.26 -7.01
N LEU A 257 2.25 -7.16 -6.30
CA LEU A 257 3.23 -6.23 -5.75
C LEU A 257 4.14 -6.86 -4.70
N ARG A 258 5.42 -6.50 -4.78
CA ARG A 258 6.52 -6.94 -3.91
C ARG A 258 7.21 -5.70 -3.33
N LEU A 259 6.51 -5.01 -2.44
CA LEU A 259 7.00 -3.78 -1.82
C LEU A 259 8.17 -4.08 -0.87
N ASN A 260 9.24 -3.30 -0.94
CA ASN A 260 10.44 -3.46 -0.10
C ASN A 260 10.38 -2.69 1.21
N THR A 261 9.44 -1.73 1.33
CA THR A 261 9.23 -0.98 2.58
C THR A 261 8.65 -1.87 3.68
N LEU A 262 8.65 -1.48 4.95
CA LEU A 262 7.94 -2.21 6.01
C LEU A 262 6.76 -1.38 6.51
N ASN A 263 5.55 -1.95 6.39
CA ASN A 263 4.36 -1.42 7.07
C ASN A 263 4.10 -2.20 8.36
N GLU A 264 3.13 -1.76 9.16
CA GLU A 264 2.79 -2.42 10.43
C GLU A 264 2.45 -3.90 10.24
N ASP A 265 1.68 -4.25 9.22
CA ASP A 265 1.24 -5.62 8.95
C ASP A 265 2.39 -6.55 8.60
N ARG A 266 3.23 -6.15 7.64
CA ARG A 266 4.40 -6.92 7.22
C ARG A 266 5.39 -7.04 8.36
N LEU A 267 5.60 -5.97 9.12
CA LEU A 267 6.47 -6.01 10.29
C LEU A 267 5.93 -6.96 11.37
N ALA A 268 4.64 -6.91 11.68
CA ALA A 268 4.02 -7.85 12.63
C ALA A 268 4.23 -9.31 12.19
N LEU A 269 3.94 -9.60 10.91
CA LEU A 269 4.11 -10.94 10.35
C LEU A 269 5.58 -11.41 10.33
N LEU A 270 6.53 -10.52 10.06
CA LEU A 270 7.97 -10.82 10.14
C LEU A 270 8.40 -11.13 11.57
N VAL A 271 7.93 -10.35 12.55
CA VAL A 271 8.18 -10.63 13.98
C VAL A 271 7.58 -11.97 14.37
N LYS A 272 6.33 -12.28 14.00
CA LYS A 272 5.71 -13.60 14.22
C LYS A 272 6.59 -14.71 13.65
N TYR A 273 7.01 -14.58 12.40
CA TYR A 273 7.78 -15.60 11.71
C TYR A 273 9.17 -15.79 12.33
N TYR A 274 9.87 -14.70 12.66
CA TYR A 274 11.16 -14.72 13.37
C TYR A 274 11.04 -15.40 14.73
N LEU A 275 10.01 -15.05 15.50
CA LEU A 275 9.80 -15.67 16.80
C LEU A 275 9.54 -17.17 16.69
N ILE A 276 8.95 -17.69 15.61
CA ILE A 276 8.71 -19.14 15.47
C ILE A 276 9.90 -19.87 14.84
N HIS A 277 10.59 -19.26 13.86
CA HIS A 277 11.53 -19.94 12.96
C HIS A 277 12.98 -19.45 13.04
N GLU A 278 13.26 -18.41 13.82
CA GLU A 278 14.60 -17.78 13.93
C GLU A 278 15.14 -17.25 12.59
N THR A 279 14.25 -16.97 11.65
CA THR A 279 14.58 -16.40 10.35
C THR A 279 13.43 -15.52 9.89
N VAL A 280 13.62 -14.75 8.82
CA VAL A 280 12.58 -13.89 8.25
C VAL A 280 12.26 -14.33 6.82
N LEU A 281 11.01 -14.12 6.43
CA LEU A 281 10.57 -14.32 5.05
C LEU A 281 11.20 -13.26 4.15
N ASP A 282 11.29 -13.51 2.85
CA ASP A 282 11.69 -12.48 1.89
C ASP A 282 10.53 -11.50 1.59
N ALA A 283 10.84 -10.41 0.87
CA ALA A 283 9.88 -9.38 0.52
C ALA A 283 8.70 -9.96 -0.29
N ALA A 284 8.93 -10.89 -1.22
CA ALA A 284 7.88 -11.46 -2.04
C ALA A 284 6.94 -12.36 -1.22
N GLU A 285 7.48 -13.16 -0.32
CA GLU A 285 6.74 -14.05 0.58
C GLU A 285 5.88 -13.28 1.57
N ILE A 286 6.44 -12.25 2.22
CA ILE A 286 5.70 -11.46 3.21
C ILE A 286 4.58 -10.65 2.56
N ASN A 287 4.83 -10.06 1.38
CA ASN A 287 3.82 -9.34 0.60
C ASN A 287 2.66 -10.26 0.16
N ARG A 288 2.92 -11.56 -0.09
CA ARG A 288 1.87 -12.55 -0.37
C ARG A 288 1.08 -12.94 0.87
N LYS A 289 1.66 -12.88 2.07
CA LYS A 289 0.97 -13.21 3.32
C LYS A 289 0.21 -12.03 3.92
N GLU A 290 0.59 -10.79 3.59
CA GLU A 290 -0.09 -9.62 4.12
C GLU A 290 -1.57 -9.55 3.68
N SER A 291 -2.41 -9.02 4.57
CA SER A 291 -3.81 -8.76 4.28
C SER A 291 -3.93 -7.48 3.45
N VAL A 292 -4.75 -7.55 2.40
CA VAL A 292 -5.08 -6.40 1.56
C VAL A 292 -6.39 -5.74 1.99
N PHE A 293 -7.00 -6.19 3.09
CA PHE A 293 -8.23 -5.60 3.62
C PHE A 293 -7.91 -4.65 4.80
N LEU A 294 -8.58 -3.49 4.83
CA LEU A 294 -8.40 -2.47 5.89
C LEU A 294 -8.67 -2.99 7.31
N LEU A 295 -9.55 -3.99 7.46
CA LEU A 295 -9.95 -4.51 8.76
C LEU A 295 -8.94 -5.48 9.40
N GLY A 296 -7.94 -5.96 8.64
CA GLY A 296 -6.92 -6.87 9.16
C GLY A 296 -5.99 -6.19 10.15
N LYS A 297 -5.79 -6.79 11.34
CA LYS A 297 -4.93 -6.26 12.42
C LYS A 297 -3.99 -7.34 12.98
N PRO A 298 -2.98 -7.78 12.20
CA PRO A 298 -2.12 -8.92 12.56
C PRO A 298 -1.39 -8.73 13.88
N THR A 299 -1.01 -7.50 14.24
CA THR A 299 -0.32 -7.17 15.49
C THR A 299 -1.04 -7.71 16.74
N LYS A 300 -2.37 -7.56 16.77
CA LYS A 300 -3.18 -8.01 17.91
C LYS A 300 -3.25 -9.52 18.01
N ASP A 301 -3.32 -10.21 16.88
CA ASP A 301 -3.38 -11.67 16.84
C ASP A 301 -2.05 -12.28 17.32
N ILE A 302 -0.93 -11.59 17.08
CA ILE A 302 0.43 -12.02 17.44
C ILE A 302 0.73 -11.78 18.92
N CYS A 303 0.56 -10.55 19.41
CA CYS A 303 1.00 -10.20 20.77
C CYS A 303 -0.14 -9.98 21.77
N GLY A 304 -1.41 -10.01 21.33
CA GLY A 304 -2.60 -9.78 22.15
C GLY A 304 -3.00 -8.30 22.29
N PHE A 305 -2.21 -7.38 21.72
CA PHE A 305 -2.36 -5.93 21.89
C PHE A 305 -2.30 -5.16 20.56
N HIS A 306 -2.99 -4.03 20.48
CA HIS A 306 -2.76 -3.04 19.42
C HIS A 306 -1.56 -2.16 19.77
N ILE A 307 -0.65 -1.94 18.82
CA ILE A 307 0.51 -1.07 19.04
C ILE A 307 0.21 0.29 18.38
N LYS A 308 0.36 1.37 19.14
CA LYS A 308 0.27 2.75 18.63
C LYS A 308 1.63 3.43 18.76
N LEU A 309 2.30 3.59 17.63
CA LEU A 309 3.59 4.28 17.54
C LEU A 309 3.40 5.80 17.53
N GLY A 310 4.40 6.54 18.04
CA GLY A 310 4.49 7.99 17.91
C GLY A 310 3.45 8.79 18.71
N VAL A 311 2.84 8.19 19.75
CA VAL A 311 1.84 8.91 20.54
C VAL A 311 2.49 9.94 21.46
N SER A 312 1.79 11.06 21.70
CA SER A 312 2.29 12.08 22.60
C SER A 312 2.19 11.63 24.06
N LEU A 313 3.21 11.96 24.85
CA LEU A 313 3.20 11.68 26.29
C LEU A 313 2.02 12.39 26.99
N SER A 314 1.66 13.58 26.52
CA SER A 314 0.51 14.34 27.03
C SER A 314 -0.83 13.62 26.78
N TYR A 315 -0.97 12.91 25.66
CA TYR A 315 -2.15 12.08 25.39
C TYR A 315 -2.27 10.94 26.40
N ILE A 316 -1.15 10.26 26.71
CA ILE A 316 -1.12 9.17 27.69
C ILE A 316 -1.47 9.69 29.09
N PHE A 317 -0.89 10.83 29.50
CA PHE A 317 -1.17 11.43 30.81
C PHE A 317 -2.64 11.86 30.96
N LYS A 318 -3.24 12.45 29.92
CA LYS A 318 -4.67 12.79 29.92
C LYS A 318 -5.55 11.55 30.04
N ARG A 319 -5.17 10.45 29.36
CA ARG A 319 -5.93 9.20 29.35
C ARG A 319 -5.88 8.45 30.69
N ASN A 320 -4.71 8.39 31.33
CA ASN A 320 -4.49 7.57 32.52
C ASN A 320 -4.78 8.28 33.87
N GLY A 321 -5.16 9.56 33.86
CA GLY A 321 -5.52 10.33 35.05
C GLY A 321 -4.39 10.50 36.08
N ASN A 322 -4.73 10.92 37.30
CA ASN A 322 -3.79 11.28 38.39
C ASN A 322 -2.85 10.14 38.85
N ASN A 323 -3.03 8.89 38.39
CA ASN A 323 -2.15 7.76 38.71
C ASN A 323 -0.74 7.88 38.11
N VAL A 324 -0.52 8.76 37.14
CA VAL A 324 0.79 8.91 36.49
C VAL A 324 1.75 9.82 37.29
N SER A 325 1.24 10.61 38.23
CA SER A 325 2.02 11.63 38.98
C SER A 325 3.18 11.10 39.84
N LYS A 326 3.12 9.84 40.30
CA LYS A 326 4.24 9.21 41.04
C LYS A 326 5.28 8.54 40.12
N CYS A 327 4.89 8.15 38.90
CA CYS A 327 5.79 7.49 37.97
C CYS A 327 6.41 8.45 36.95
N THR A 328 5.91 9.68 36.84
CA THR A 328 6.39 10.69 35.88
C THR A 328 7.87 11.01 36.03
N GLU A 329 8.41 11.19 37.24
CA GLU A 329 9.83 11.53 37.40
C GLU A 329 10.77 10.38 36.98
N GLY A 330 10.43 9.14 37.34
CA GLY A 330 11.19 7.96 36.92
C GLY A 330 11.16 7.77 35.41
N PHE A 331 9.97 7.85 34.80
CA PHE A 331 9.82 7.74 33.35
C PHE A 331 10.50 8.88 32.58
N LEU A 332 10.47 10.11 33.10
CA LEU A 332 11.14 11.25 32.47
C LEU A 332 12.67 11.12 32.55
N LYS A 333 13.22 10.60 33.66
CA LYS A 333 14.66 10.28 33.78
C LYS A 333 15.06 9.18 32.80
N ASP A 334 14.27 8.11 32.71
CA ASP A 334 14.47 7.04 31.73
C ASP A 334 14.45 7.56 30.29
N PHE A 335 13.57 8.51 29.98
CA PHE A 335 13.46 9.10 28.65
C PHE A 335 14.64 9.99 28.26
N GLN A 336 15.44 10.47 29.22
CA GLN A 336 16.67 11.19 28.88
C GLN A 336 17.66 10.26 28.18
N HIS A 337 17.71 8.99 28.59
CA HIS A 337 18.70 8.02 28.12
C HIS A 337 18.17 7.04 27.07
N LYS A 338 16.85 6.88 26.95
CA LYS A 338 16.20 6.01 25.95
C LYS A 338 15.68 6.81 24.76
N GLU A 339 15.65 6.19 23.59
CA GLU A 339 15.10 6.78 22.36
C GLU A 339 13.58 6.63 22.25
N TYR A 340 12.98 5.75 23.04
CA TYR A 340 11.54 5.53 23.09
C TYR A 340 11.09 5.03 24.47
N LEU A 341 9.79 5.16 24.76
CA LEU A 341 9.12 4.58 25.93
C LEU A 341 7.94 3.72 25.49
N ILE A 342 7.66 2.68 26.27
CA ILE A 342 6.54 1.77 26.05
C ILE A 342 5.62 1.86 27.27
N PHE A 343 4.33 2.07 27.02
CA PHE A 343 3.27 2.04 28.03
C PHE A 343 2.24 1.01 27.64
N VAL A 344 1.89 0.10 28.55
CA VAL A 344 0.93 -0.97 28.28
C VAL A 344 -0.36 -0.70 29.03
N ASP A 345 -1.45 -0.52 28.29
CA ASP A 345 -2.81 -0.44 28.80
C ASP A 345 -3.47 -1.82 28.66
N ILE A 346 -3.47 -2.56 29.77
CA ILE A 346 -3.99 -3.93 29.84
C ILE A 346 -5.51 -3.96 29.63
N LYS A 347 -6.24 -2.94 30.11
CA LYS A 347 -7.71 -2.91 30.04
C LYS A 347 -8.18 -2.81 28.60
N GLU A 348 -7.54 -1.94 27.84
CA GLU A 348 -7.91 -1.63 26.47
C GLU A 348 -7.17 -2.49 25.44
N LYS A 349 -6.19 -3.28 25.91
CA LYS A 349 -5.27 -4.07 25.09
C LYS A 349 -4.54 -3.21 24.06
N ILE A 350 -3.99 -2.08 24.52
CA ILE A 350 -3.21 -1.15 23.70
C ILE A 350 -1.82 -0.95 24.30
N ILE A 351 -0.80 -1.02 23.47
CA ILE A 351 0.57 -0.63 23.78
C ILE A 351 0.85 0.70 23.09
N PHE A 352 1.19 1.71 23.87
CA PHE A 352 1.55 3.03 23.42
C PHE A 352 3.07 3.16 23.39
N VAL A 353 3.61 3.59 22.26
CA VAL A 353 5.04 3.83 22.10
C VAL A 353 5.26 5.32 21.88
N VAL A 354 5.95 5.95 22.83
CA VAL A 354 6.37 7.37 22.74
C VAL A 354 7.77 7.40 22.15
N LEU A 355 7.94 8.18 21.09
CA LEU A 355 9.21 8.31 20.38
C LEU A 355 9.88 9.64 20.74
N LYS A 356 11.21 9.62 20.89
CA LYS A 356 11.99 10.85 21.12
C LYS A 356 12.04 11.70 19.85
N LYS A 357 12.28 13.00 20.04
CA LYS A 357 12.45 13.92 18.92
C LYS A 357 13.67 13.50 18.08
N ASN A 358 13.53 13.49 16.76
CA ASN A 358 14.56 13.11 15.79
C ASN A 358 15.03 11.64 15.87
N ILE A 359 14.15 10.75 16.35
CA ILE A 359 14.42 9.31 16.37
C ILE A 359 14.75 8.80 14.95
N GLN A 360 15.68 7.85 14.87
CA GLN A 360 16.08 7.21 13.62
C GLN A 360 15.16 6.04 13.26
N GLN A 361 15.05 5.69 11.97
CA GLN A 361 14.16 4.62 11.50
C GLN A 361 14.44 3.25 12.16
N HIS A 362 15.72 2.91 12.35
CA HIS A 362 16.09 1.67 13.05
C HIS A 362 15.66 1.66 14.53
N GLU A 363 15.61 2.81 15.20
CA GLU A 363 15.11 2.88 16.58
C GLU A 363 13.58 2.75 16.63
N ILE A 364 12.86 3.21 15.60
CA ILE A 364 11.41 2.97 15.47
C ILE A 364 11.13 1.47 15.30
N LEU A 365 11.90 0.80 14.45
CA LEU A 365 11.83 -0.65 14.25
C LEU A 365 12.11 -1.41 15.55
N LYS A 366 13.16 -1.02 16.29
CA LYS A 366 13.49 -1.55 17.63
C LYS A 366 12.34 -1.35 18.61
N ALA A 367 11.74 -0.17 18.62
CA ALA A 367 10.62 0.16 19.51
C ALA A 367 9.40 -0.71 19.23
N TYR A 368 9.08 -0.96 17.95
CA TYR A 368 7.97 -1.83 17.58
C TYR A 368 8.23 -3.30 17.92
N PHE A 369 9.44 -3.80 17.62
CA PHE A 369 9.87 -5.14 17.99
C PHE A 369 9.76 -5.34 19.52
N HIS A 370 10.22 -4.34 20.29
CA HIS A 370 10.12 -4.34 21.74
C HIS A 370 8.68 -4.32 22.24
N ALA A 371 7.82 -3.49 21.65
CA ALA A 371 6.39 -3.48 21.97
C ALA A 371 5.73 -4.84 21.70
N CYS A 372 6.11 -5.55 20.64
CA CYS A 372 5.61 -6.92 20.38
C CYS A 372 6.01 -7.89 21.50
N LEU A 373 7.29 -7.89 21.92
CA LEU A 373 7.76 -8.77 22.99
C LEU A 373 7.08 -8.45 24.33
N CYS A 374 6.93 -7.16 24.65
CA CYS A 374 6.21 -6.70 25.83
C CYS A 374 4.74 -7.16 25.80
N GLY A 375 4.08 -7.10 24.64
CA GLY A 375 2.72 -7.58 24.46
C GLY A 375 2.60 -9.08 24.69
N ILE A 376 3.50 -9.88 24.12
CA ILE A 376 3.54 -11.34 24.31
C ILE A 376 3.74 -11.68 25.79
N LEU A 377 4.74 -11.08 26.44
CA LEU A 377 5.02 -11.32 27.86
C LEU A 377 3.84 -10.91 28.74
N THR A 378 3.22 -9.75 28.48
CA THR A 378 2.04 -9.30 29.21
C THR A 378 0.87 -10.25 29.00
N SER A 379 0.65 -10.71 27.76
CA SER A 379 -0.38 -11.69 27.45
C SER A 379 -0.17 -13.00 28.23
N MET A 380 1.07 -13.49 28.32
CA MET A 380 1.40 -14.68 29.13
C MET A 380 1.13 -14.45 30.62
N LEU A 381 1.58 -13.32 31.18
CA LEU A 381 1.35 -12.97 32.59
C LEU A 381 -0.14 -12.78 32.94
N GLN A 382 -0.93 -12.31 31.98
CA GLN A 382 -2.38 -12.13 32.12
C GLN A 382 -3.20 -13.34 31.67
N GLN A 383 -2.54 -14.45 31.29
CA GLN A 383 -3.19 -15.66 30.76
C GLN A 383 -4.15 -15.38 29.58
N LEU A 384 -3.81 -14.37 28.77
CA LEU A 384 -4.55 -14.05 27.55
C LEU A 384 -4.14 -15.03 26.43
N PRO A 385 -5.10 -15.66 25.74
CA PRO A 385 -4.77 -16.51 24.60
C PRO A 385 -4.23 -15.66 23.46
N ILE A 386 -3.08 -16.06 22.91
CA ILE A 386 -2.45 -15.45 21.73
C ILE A 386 -2.19 -16.53 20.69
N GLU A 387 -2.49 -16.23 19.42
CA GLU A 387 -2.41 -17.20 18.32
C GLU A 387 -0.99 -17.78 18.19
N LEU A 388 0.02 -16.93 18.40
CA LEU A 388 1.44 -17.28 18.38
C LEU A 388 1.79 -18.48 19.29
N LEU A 389 1.14 -18.61 20.45
CA LEU A 389 1.40 -19.71 21.40
C LEU A 389 0.52 -20.93 21.16
N LEU A 390 -0.54 -20.79 20.36
CA LEU A 390 -1.49 -21.86 20.06
C LEU A 390 -1.15 -22.58 18.75
N THR A 391 -0.40 -21.93 17.86
CA THR A 391 -0.01 -22.46 16.56
C THR A 391 1.44 -22.95 16.61
N THR A 392 1.65 -24.27 16.66
CA THR A 392 2.99 -24.88 16.53
C THR A 392 3.07 -25.69 15.25
N ASP A 393 3.53 -25.04 14.17
CA ASP A 393 3.90 -25.70 12.92
C ASP A 393 5.30 -26.36 13.01
N THR A 394 6.04 -26.09 14.10
CA THR A 394 7.40 -26.59 14.32
C THR A 394 7.45 -27.57 15.50
N CYS A 395 8.26 -28.64 15.37
CA CYS A 395 8.46 -29.64 16.42
C CYS A 395 9.39 -29.17 17.56
N LYS A 396 10.12 -28.05 17.38
CA LYS A 396 11.07 -27.52 18.35
C LYS A 396 10.78 -26.03 18.60
N PRO A 397 10.71 -25.59 19.86
CA PRO A 397 10.56 -24.18 20.18
C PRO A 397 11.84 -23.41 19.82
N SER A 398 11.67 -22.19 19.33
CA SER A 398 12.78 -21.30 18.99
C SER A 398 13.44 -20.68 20.22
N PHE A 399 14.71 -20.28 20.11
CA PHE A 399 15.42 -19.53 21.13
C PHE A 399 14.70 -18.25 21.58
N PRO A 400 14.19 -17.38 20.68
CA PRO A 400 13.41 -16.21 21.09
C PRO A 400 12.21 -16.58 21.98
N LEU A 401 11.40 -17.57 21.59
CA LEU A 401 10.24 -17.99 22.38
C LEU A 401 10.65 -18.63 23.71
N ILE A 402 11.69 -19.45 23.72
CA ILE A 402 12.24 -20.03 24.96
C ILE A 402 12.69 -18.91 25.91
N ARG A 403 13.41 -17.88 25.42
CA ARG A 403 13.84 -16.75 26.26
C ARG A 403 12.65 -15.99 26.85
N ILE A 404 11.63 -15.72 26.04
CA ILE A 404 10.40 -15.06 26.50
C ILE A 404 9.69 -15.92 27.55
N TYR A 405 9.60 -17.23 27.33
CA TYR A 405 9.01 -18.18 28.28
C TYR A 405 9.78 -18.26 29.60
N LEU A 406 11.12 -18.30 29.55
CA LEU A 406 11.98 -18.29 30.74
C LEU A 406 11.81 -16.98 31.53
N LEU A 407 11.68 -15.85 30.83
CA LEU A 407 11.41 -14.56 31.46
C LEU A 407 10.02 -14.55 32.12
N TYR A 408 9.00 -15.04 31.42
CA TYR A 408 7.67 -15.25 32.00
C TYR A 408 7.75 -16.10 33.27
N LYS A 409 8.42 -17.26 33.24
CA LYS A 409 8.55 -18.15 34.40
C LYS A 409 9.26 -17.50 35.58
N LYS A 410 10.30 -16.68 35.33
CA LYS A 410 10.97 -15.89 36.36
C LYS A 410 9.97 -14.97 37.08
N HIS A 411 9.14 -14.24 36.34
CA HIS A 411 8.17 -13.29 36.93
C HIS A 411 6.93 -13.96 37.53
N ASP A 412 6.44 -15.04 36.93
CA ASP A 412 5.35 -15.88 37.45
C ASP A 412 5.72 -16.44 38.84
N SER A 413 6.96 -16.92 38.99
CA SER A 413 7.47 -17.40 40.29
C SER A 413 7.57 -16.29 41.34
N LEU A 414 7.91 -15.07 40.93
CA LEU A 414 7.99 -13.92 41.85
C LEU A 414 6.59 -13.49 42.31
N GLN A 415 5.60 -13.43 41.41
CA GLN A 415 4.20 -13.17 41.77
C GLN A 415 3.66 -14.18 42.79
N TYR A 416 4.03 -15.46 42.65
CA TYR A 416 3.63 -16.51 43.58
C TYR A 416 4.24 -16.35 44.99
N HIS A 417 5.40 -15.68 45.10
CA HIS A 417 6.13 -15.48 46.36
C HIS A 417 5.83 -14.14 47.07
N ASN A 418 4.67 -13.52 46.81
CA ASN A 418 4.18 -12.27 47.46
C ASN A 418 5.07 -11.01 47.28
N SER A 419 6.12 -11.07 46.47
CA SER A 419 6.69 -9.86 45.86
C SER A 419 5.91 -9.66 44.56
N LEU A 420 5.09 -8.61 44.44
CA LEU A 420 4.44 -8.32 43.16
C LEU A 420 5.51 -7.65 42.27
N PRO A 421 6.18 -8.34 41.31
CA PRO A 421 6.87 -7.59 40.27
C PRO A 421 5.79 -6.80 39.55
N SER A 422 5.86 -5.46 39.61
CA SER A 422 5.00 -4.66 38.74
C SER A 422 5.31 -5.08 37.30
N VAL A 423 4.31 -5.08 36.42
CA VAL A 423 4.51 -5.36 34.99
C VAL A 423 5.67 -4.50 34.43
N GLU A 424 5.91 -3.33 35.02
CA GLU A 424 7.05 -2.44 34.77
C GLU A 424 8.42 -3.08 35.02
N THR A 425 8.60 -3.87 36.08
CA THR A 425 9.86 -4.61 36.31
C THR A 425 10.09 -5.71 35.27
N ALA A 426 9.02 -6.37 34.80
CA ALA A 426 9.13 -7.34 33.70
C ALA A 426 9.50 -6.67 32.38
N PHE A 427 9.06 -5.42 32.14
CA PHE A 427 9.47 -4.62 30.97
C PHE A 427 10.91 -4.11 31.04
N CYS A 428 11.48 -3.95 32.24
CA CYS A 428 12.91 -3.64 32.34
C CYS A 428 13.76 -4.83 31.88
N ASP A 429 13.35 -6.05 32.24
CA ASP A 429 14.06 -7.28 31.89
C ASP A 429 13.90 -7.66 30.40
N THR A 430 12.83 -7.22 29.72
CA THR A 430 12.71 -7.41 28.25
C THR A 430 13.83 -6.69 27.49
N ASN A 431 14.38 -5.58 28.00
CA ASN A 431 15.51 -4.88 27.35
C ASN A 431 16.71 -5.80 27.12
N THR A 432 16.98 -6.74 28.02
CA THR A 432 18.11 -7.67 27.89
C THR A 432 17.89 -8.69 26.77
N ILE A 433 16.64 -9.07 26.49
CA ILE A 433 16.29 -9.94 25.37
C ILE A 433 16.40 -9.16 24.06
N ILE A 434 15.89 -7.92 24.05
CA ILE A 434 15.90 -7.06 22.87
C ILE A 434 17.30 -6.89 22.30
N GLU A 435 18.30 -6.57 23.13
CA GLU A 435 19.62 -6.27 22.60
C GLU A 435 20.26 -7.43 21.82
N LYS A 436 19.92 -8.69 22.16
CA LYS A 436 20.43 -9.87 21.47
C LYS A 436 19.56 -10.28 20.28
N GLU A 437 18.25 -10.31 20.48
CA GLU A 437 17.30 -10.80 19.47
C GLU A 437 17.08 -9.77 18.36
N TYR A 438 17.09 -8.48 18.68
CA TYR A 438 16.88 -7.41 17.70
C TYR A 438 17.98 -7.35 16.66
N GLN A 439 19.25 -7.46 17.08
CA GLN A 439 20.38 -7.43 16.14
C GLN A 439 20.35 -8.62 15.17
N THR A 440 19.95 -9.79 15.67
CA THR A 440 19.79 -10.99 14.85
C THR A 440 18.62 -10.83 13.87
N PHE A 441 17.49 -10.30 14.34
CA PHE A 441 16.33 -9.99 13.51
C PHE A 441 16.67 -8.99 12.39
N VAL A 442 17.35 -7.88 12.71
CA VAL A 442 17.76 -6.87 11.72
C VAL A 442 18.74 -7.47 10.71
N LYS A 443 19.72 -8.25 11.15
CA LYS A 443 20.64 -8.93 10.23
C LYS A 443 19.89 -9.82 9.24
N HIS A 444 18.86 -10.54 9.68
CA HIS A 444 18.05 -11.34 8.78
C HIS A 444 17.22 -10.48 7.80
N LEU A 445 16.78 -9.29 8.18
CA LEU A 445 16.12 -8.34 7.26
C LEU A 445 17.10 -7.83 6.20
N ASP A 446 18.29 -7.41 6.62
CA ASP A 446 19.36 -6.94 5.72
C ASP A 446 19.76 -8.02 4.70
N ASP A 447 19.92 -9.28 5.17
CA ASP A 447 20.22 -10.44 4.31
C ASP A 447 19.11 -10.71 3.26
N LYS A 448 17.89 -10.21 3.49
CA LYS A 448 16.73 -10.32 2.58
C LYS A 448 16.44 -9.04 1.79
N GLY A 449 17.25 -7.98 1.97
CA GLY A 449 17.12 -6.71 1.26
C GLY A 449 15.89 -5.87 1.65
N MET A 450 15.49 -5.92 2.92
CA MET A 450 14.33 -5.18 3.48
C MET A 450 14.71 -4.10 4.47
#